data_AF-A0A535S1Y4-F1
#
_entry.id   AF-A0A535S1Y4-F1
#
_cell.length_a   1.000
_cell.length_b   1.000
_cell.length_c   1.000
_cell.angle_alpha   90.00
_cell.angle_beta   90.00
_cell.angle_gamma   90.00
#
_symmetry.space_group_name_H-M   'P 1'
#
loop_
_entity.id
_entity.type
_entity.pdbx_description
1 polymer ?
#
loop_
_entity_poly.entity_id
_entity_poly.type
_entity_poly.pdbx_seq_one_letter_code
_entity_poly.pdbx_strand_id
1 'polypeptide(L)'
;MSTGDALRRLIPPGSYVLFLLFLAGIWLTISPFVMTTQPSGLHWIASTVNNVTVGGIMMVVSLLGILGYMLCALREMIREAEAKQAVVEQSAQLAE
;
A
#
# COMPACT_ATOMS: atom_id res chain seq x y z
N MET A 1 23.30 14.59 2.86
CA MET A 1 22.16 13.75 2.44
C MET A 1 20.89 14.55 2.70
N SER A 2 20.14 14.94 1.66
CA SER A 2 18.95 15.78 1.84
C SER A 2 17.85 14.97 2.51
N THR A 3 17.18 15.54 3.51
CA THR A 3 16.07 14.90 4.25
C THR A 3 14.96 14.41 3.30
N GLY A 4 14.82 15.04 2.12
CA GLY A 4 13.90 14.62 1.07
C GLY A 4 14.25 13.29 0.38
N ASP A 5 15.53 12.92 0.32
CA ASP A 5 15.96 11.66 -0.30
C ASP A 5 15.72 10.47 0.63
N ALA A 6 15.90 10.67 1.94
CA ALA A 6 15.57 9.68 2.96
C ALA A 6 14.06 9.42 3.03
N LEU A 7 13.23 10.48 2.95
CA LEU A 7 11.78 10.35 2.95
C LEU A 7 11.24 9.67 1.69
N ARG A 8 11.81 9.98 0.51
CA ARG A 8 11.47 9.28 -0.75
C ARG A 8 11.89 7.81 -0.78
N ARG A 9 12.94 7.44 -0.04
CA ARG A 9 13.32 6.04 0.16
C ARG A 9 12.36 5.31 1.10
N LEU A 10 11.87 5.99 2.14
CA LEU A 10 10.98 5.40 3.14
C LEU A 10 9.54 5.24 2.63
N ILE A 11 9.05 6.19 1.84
CA ILE A 11 7.70 6.16 1.23
C ILE A 11 7.83 6.56 -0.25
N PRO A 12 8.06 5.61 -1.16
CA PRO A 12 8.18 5.90 -2.56
C PRO A 12 6.86 6.42 -3.09
N PRO A 13 6.89 7.32 -4.09
CA PRO A 13 5.70 7.95 -4.65
C PRO A 13 4.64 6.92 -5.13
N GLY A 14 5.07 5.70 -5.47
CA GLY A 14 4.17 4.60 -5.84
C GLY A 14 3.21 4.15 -4.73
N SER A 15 3.59 4.23 -3.45
CA SER A 15 2.69 3.85 -2.34
C SER A 15 1.52 4.82 -2.20
N TYR A 16 1.74 6.12 -2.44
CA TYR A 16 0.69 7.13 -2.48
C TYR A 16 -0.28 6.88 -3.64
N VAL A 17 0.24 6.48 -4.81
CA VAL A 17 -0.61 6.12 -5.95
C VAL A 17 -1.49 4.91 -5.61
N LEU A 18 -0.92 3.86 -5.03
CA LEU A 18 -1.69 2.69 -4.59
C LEU A 18 -2.73 3.05 -3.52
N PHE A 19 -2.38 3.92 -2.58
CA PHE A 19 -3.31 4.40 -1.57
C PHE A 19 -4.48 5.18 -2.19
N LEU A 20 -4.19 6.09 -3.11
CA LEU A 20 -5.24 6.84 -3.83
C LEU A 20 -6.12 5.92 -4.68
N LEU A 21 -5.53 4.90 -5.34
CA LEU A 21 -6.28 3.89 -6.08
C LEU A 21 -7.17 3.04 -5.16
N PHE A 22 -6.69 2.71 -3.96
CA PHE A 22 -7.49 2.02 -2.95
C PHE A 22 -8.70 2.87 -2.52
N LEU A 23 -8.49 4.16 -2.22
CA LEU A 23 -9.57 5.10 -1.88
C LEU A 23 -10.56 5.28 -3.05
N ALA A 24 -10.05 5.37 -4.28
CA ALA A 24 -10.87 5.44 -5.48
C ALA A 24 -11.71 4.17 -5.66
N GLY A 25 -11.13 2.99 -5.40
CA GLY A 25 -11.86 1.72 -5.44
C GLY A 25 -12.98 1.64 -4.39
N ILE A 26 -12.74 2.10 -3.17
CA ILE A 26 -13.77 2.24 -2.11
C ILE A 26 -14.89 3.15 -2.60
N TRP A 27 -14.54 4.33 -3.08
CA TRP A 27 -15.52 5.30 -3.56
C TRP A 27 -16.35 4.73 -4.70
N LEU A 28 -15.71 4.14 -5.71
CA LEU A 28 -16.38 3.59 -6.88
C LEU A 28 -17.34 2.46 -6.51
N THR A 29 -17.01 1.66 -5.50
CA THR A 29 -17.86 0.60 -4.94
C THR A 29 -19.09 1.16 -4.22
N ILE A 30 -18.94 2.23 -3.43
CA ILE A 30 -19.99 2.75 -2.55
C ILE A 30 -20.81 3.86 -3.25
N SER A 31 -20.26 4.50 -4.28
CA SER A 31 -20.88 5.63 -4.99
C SER A 31 -22.31 5.38 -5.50
N PRO A 32 -22.68 4.19 -6.03
CA PRO A 32 -24.03 4.00 -6.54
C PRO A 32 -25.10 4.07 -5.44
N PHE A 33 -24.72 3.76 -4.19
CA PHE A 33 -25.59 3.78 -3.02
C PHE A 33 -25.64 5.18 -2.41
N VAL A 34 -24.49 5.86 -2.28
CA VAL A 34 -24.40 7.22 -1.74
C VAL A 34 -25.12 8.22 -2.64
N MET A 35 -24.99 8.07 -3.97
CA MET A 35 -25.70 8.94 -4.92
C MET A 35 -27.16 8.54 -5.13
N THR A 36 -27.65 7.50 -4.43
CA THR A 36 -29.03 6.97 -4.57
C THR A 36 -29.42 6.56 -6.00
N THR A 37 -28.44 6.43 -6.90
CA THR A 37 -28.65 5.95 -8.27
C THR A 37 -29.10 4.49 -8.28
N GLN A 38 -28.74 3.73 -7.24
CA GLN A 38 -29.23 2.38 -7.00
C GLN A 38 -30.03 2.36 -5.68
N PRO A 39 -31.35 2.12 -5.73
CA PRO A 39 -32.16 1.94 -4.53
C PRO A 39 -31.76 0.66 -3.78
N SER A 40 -31.66 0.74 -2.45
CA SER A 40 -31.41 -0.41 -1.59
C SER A 40 -32.58 -1.40 -1.66
N GLY A 41 -32.30 -2.68 -1.94
CA GLY A 41 -33.31 -3.75 -1.97
C GLY A 41 -33.83 -4.13 -3.35
N LEU A 42 -33.45 -3.40 -4.41
CA LEU A 42 -33.73 -3.78 -5.81
C LEU A 42 -32.55 -4.51 -6.45
N HIS A 43 -32.85 -5.32 -7.47
CA HIS A 43 -31.84 -6.06 -8.24
C HIS A 43 -30.82 -5.08 -8.84
N TRP A 44 -29.53 -5.42 -8.76
CA TRP A 44 -28.47 -4.56 -9.24
C TRP A 44 -28.53 -4.40 -10.75
N ILE A 45 -28.55 -3.15 -11.21
CA ILE A 45 -28.39 -2.86 -12.63
C ILE A 45 -26.95 -3.19 -13.04
N ALA A 46 -26.75 -3.51 -14.33
CA ALA A 46 -25.44 -3.89 -14.87
C ALA A 46 -24.35 -2.84 -14.57
N SER A 47 -24.70 -1.55 -14.56
CA SER A 47 -23.77 -0.47 -14.20
C SER A 47 -23.28 -0.56 -12.75
N THR A 48 -24.16 -0.90 -11.81
CA THR A 48 -23.80 -1.04 -10.38
C THR A 48 -22.90 -2.24 -10.19
N VAL A 49 -23.21 -3.37 -10.83
CA VAL A 49 -22.36 -4.57 -10.81
C VAL A 49 -20.97 -4.21 -11.32
N ASN A 50 -20.87 -3.58 -12.49
CA ASN A 50 -19.59 -3.20 -13.07
C ASN A 50 -18.80 -2.26 -12.14
N ASN A 51 -19.45 -1.24 -11.57
CA ASN A 51 -18.80 -0.32 -10.64
C ASN A 51 -18.28 -1.07 -9.40
N VAL A 52 -19.11 -1.87 -8.75
CA VAL A 52 -18.69 -2.64 -7.56
C VAL A 52 -17.57 -3.63 -7.90
N THR A 53 -17.62 -4.31 -9.05
CA THR A 53 -16.58 -5.25 -9.47
C THR A 53 -15.26 -4.54 -9.76
N VAL A 54 -15.26 -3.47 -10.55
CA VAL A 54 -14.05 -2.71 -10.87
C VAL A 54 -13.46 -2.06 -9.62
N GLY A 55 -14.30 -1.48 -8.76
CA GLY A 55 -13.90 -0.90 -7.49
C GLY A 55 -13.30 -1.95 -6.55
N GLY A 56 -13.93 -3.13 -6.47
CA GLY A 56 -13.43 -4.30 -5.75
C GLY A 56 -12.04 -4.74 -6.22
N ILE A 57 -11.85 -4.89 -7.53
CA ILE A 57 -10.54 -5.27 -8.10
C ILE A 57 -9.49 -4.21 -7.78
N MET A 58 -9.82 -2.91 -7.96
CA MET A 58 -8.91 -1.81 -7.62
C MET A 58 -8.50 -1.86 -6.15
N MET A 59 -9.43 -2.10 -5.23
CA MET A 59 -9.12 -2.21 -3.80
C MET A 59 -8.16 -3.36 -3.52
N VAL A 60 -8.45 -4.56 -4.05
CA VAL A 60 -7.64 -5.76 -3.79
C VAL A 60 -6.23 -5.61 -4.35
N VAL A 61 -6.09 -5.19 -5.61
CA VAL A 61 -4.78 -5.02 -6.26
C VAL A 61 -3.97 -3.93 -5.55
N SER A 62 -4.59 -2.82 -5.18
CA SER A 62 -3.91 -1.73 -4.47
C SER A 62 -3.44 -2.16 -3.09
N LEU A 63 -4.29 -2.87 -2.35
CA LEU A 63 -3.96 -3.38 -1.01
C LEU A 63 -2.82 -4.39 -1.08
N LEU A 64 -2.85 -5.33 -2.04
CA LEU A 64 -1.76 -6.27 -2.24
C LEU A 64 -0.44 -5.56 -2.62
N GLY A 65 -0.51 -4.51 -3.44
CA GLY A 65 0.65 -3.68 -3.76
C GLY A 65 1.24 -3.00 -2.53
N ILE A 66 0.40 -2.42 -1.67
CA ILE A 66 0.83 -1.77 -0.42
C ILE A 66 1.45 -2.81 0.53
N LEU A 67 0.80 -3.96 0.72
CA LEU A 67 1.31 -5.03 1.58
C LEU A 67 2.63 -5.59 1.05
N GLY A 68 2.74 -5.83 -0.26
CA GLY A 68 3.97 -6.27 -0.89
C GLY A 68 5.10 -5.26 -0.69
N TYR A 69 4.79 -3.97 -0.83
CA TYR A 69 5.75 -2.90 -0.58
C TYR A 69 6.23 -2.89 0.89
N MET A 70 5.31 -2.96 1.85
CA MET A 70 5.61 -3.00 3.28
C MET A 70 6.47 -4.21 3.64
N LEU A 71 6.19 -5.38 3.07
CA LEU A 71 6.98 -6.60 3.29
C LEU A 71 8.41 -6.46 2.76
N CYS A 72 8.58 -5.88 1.58
CA CYS A 72 9.92 -5.62 1.02
C CYS A 72 10.69 -4.59 1.86
N ALA A 73 10.05 -3.49 2.26
CA ALA A 73 10.66 -2.49 3.13
C ALA A 73 11.07 -3.09 4.49
N LEU A 74 10.22 -3.94 5.08
CA LEU A 74 10.52 -4.63 6.33
C LEU A 74 11.71 -5.59 6.19
N ARG A 75 11.77 -6.37 5.10
CA ARG A 75 12.90 -7.26 4.82
C ARG A 75 14.21 -6.50 4.69
N GLU A 76 14.19 -5.35 4.04
CA GLU A 76 15.39 -4.51 3.90
C GLU A 76 15.84 -3.95 5.25
N MET A 77 14.91 -3.45 6.07
CA MET A 77 15.24 -2.95 7.41
C MET A 77 15.83 -4.05 8.33
N ILE A 78 15.31 -5.28 8.25
CA ILE A 78 15.86 -6.41 9.02
C ILE A 78 17.30 -6.71 8.56
N ARG A 79 17.55 -6.76 7.25
CA ARG A 79 18.89 -6.97 6.69
C ARG A 79 19.87 -5.87 7.09
N GLU A 80 19.43 -4.62 7.06
CA GLU A 80 20.26 -3.49 7.50
C GLU A 80 20.60 -3.58 9.00
N ALA A 81 19.67 -4.05 9.83
CA ALA A 81 19.90 -4.23 11.26
C ALA A 81 20.92 -5.35 11.54
N GLU A 82 20.79 -6.49 10.86
CA GLU A 82 21.75 -7.61 10.95
C GLU A 82 23.16 -7.18 10.52
N ALA A 83 23.27 -6.45 9.41
CA ALA A 83 24.56 -5.96 8.91
C ALA A 83 25.23 -4.99 9.91
N LYS A 84 24.45 -4.10 10.53
CA LYS A 84 24.97 -3.18 11.57
C LYS A 84 25.46 -3.93 12.80
N GLN A 85 24.76 -4.98 13.21
CA GLN A 85 25.14 -5.79 14.36
C GLN A 85 26.47 -6.53 14.12
N ALA A 86 26.66 -7.12 12.93
CA ALA A 86 27.89 -7.80 12.57
C ALA A 86 29.12 -6.86 12.57
N VAL A 87 28.95 -5.62 12.10
CA VAL A 87 30.02 -4.61 12.11
C VAL A 87 30.38 -4.22 13.54
N VAL A 88 29.39 -4.06 14.43
CA VAL A 88 29.62 -3.75 15.84
C VAL A 88 30.41 -4.87 16.53
N GLU A 89 30.01 -6.12 16.30
CA GLU A 89 30.69 -7.30 16.87
C GLU A 89 32.15 -7.41 16.36
N GLN A 90 32.37 -7.22 15.06
CA GLN A 90 33.73 -7.24 14.49
C GLN A 90 34.60 -6.10 15.04
N SER A 91 34.03 -4.90 15.24
CA SER A 91 34.77 -3.78 15.82
C SER A 91 35.15 -4.01 17.29
N ALA A 92 34.34 -4.76 18.04
CA ALA A 92 34.66 -5.15 19.42
C ALA A 92 35.81 -6.16 19.45
N GLN A 93 35.81 -7.16 18.55
CA GLN A 93 36.88 -8.16 18.46
C GLN A 93 38.23 -7.59 18.02
N LEU A 94 38.23 -6.51 17.24
CA LEU A 94 39.46 -5.78 16.84
C LEU A 94 40.03 -4.88 17.94
N ALA A 95 39.22 -4.58 18.97
CA ALA A 95 39.60 -3.72 20.08
C ALA A 95 40.12 -4.50 21.30
N GLU A 96 39.96 -5.83 21.33
CA GLU A 96 40.61 -6.76 22.26
C GLU A 96 41.97 -7.23 21.72
#